data_AF-A0A917CHM0-F1
#
_entry.id   AF-A0A917CHM0-F1
#
_cell.length_a   1.000
_cell.length_b   1.000
_cell.length_c   1.000
_cell.angle_alpha   90.00
_cell.angle_beta   90.00
_cell.angle_gamma   90.00
#
_symmetry.space_group_name_H-M   'P 1'
#
loop_
_entity.id
_entity.type
_entity.pdbx_description
1 polymer ?
#
loop_
_entity_poly.entity_id
_entity_poly.type
_entity_poly.pdbx_seq_one_letter_code
_entity_poly.pdbx_strand_id
1 'polypeptide(L)'
;MSYNTGLRGGALAIVGNSGSPNVVLNSVQVNNNTASQGGGLYCNNPNAYLTINASSGKTHGIYNNTATAGDGGGALITNQCTFTSYQGNKTLDIFGDDFRGFYYNTATGNGGGLALQNGAKANLYGRNSCIPFQNLWLCVFGNNTEPVSMFFNIADNDDDGSGNGGAIYVSQGAELLAENVYLAANFAINGGAVAAENIATVNIKTAFENEAGAISCWQPGACVDINANMAETAGGGFYAASGAVINVRNAQVRNHRANAGVAGYVRDSNSVVDVEGSVLFGNGSGGNGDYNDLYLFRAFMGGESKLTYSTVGENDVVSRFFGNNDGRVYLGNSIIYDPDGVDIYTDSGATNPNQFGDCLIVHEDQTPVGTNMYTLNSQFENVGNDDYRLKDGSPAVDMCGQPWFSPTAPDMDGNLRPIDLPGIGNLHGLDDAGAFEATSSDIIFKDGFE
;
A
#
# COMPACT_ATOMS: atom_id res chain seq x y z
N MET A 1 8.01 -0.34 28.07
CA MET A 1 9.46 -0.40 27.88
C MET A 1 9.87 0.94 27.28
N SER A 2 10.43 1.81 28.10
CA SER A 2 10.52 3.23 27.76
C SER A 2 11.81 3.88 28.23
N TYR A 3 12.29 4.89 27.50
CA TYR A 3 13.47 5.69 27.86
C TYR A 3 14.75 4.86 28.01
N ASN A 4 14.91 3.83 27.18
CA ASN A 4 16.11 3.00 27.16
C ASN A 4 17.04 3.44 26.03
N THR A 5 18.34 3.26 26.25
CA THR A 5 19.37 3.46 25.22
C THR A 5 20.11 2.15 25.01
N GLY A 6 20.27 1.73 23.75
CA GLY A 6 20.96 0.49 23.40
C GLY A 6 21.85 0.64 22.17
N LEU A 7 22.72 -0.35 21.93
CA LEU A 7 23.38 -0.44 20.63
C LEU A 7 22.39 -0.95 19.56
N ARG A 8 21.53 -1.90 19.93
CA ARG A 8 20.53 -2.53 19.08
C ARG A 8 19.26 -2.69 19.90
N GLY A 9 18.10 -2.34 19.35
CA GLY A 9 16.81 -2.60 20.02
C GLY A 9 16.74 -1.88 21.35
N GLY A 10 16.43 -0.58 21.35
CA GLY A 10 16.46 0.22 22.58
C GLY A 10 15.63 -0.40 23.71
N ALA A 11 14.46 -0.97 23.38
CA ALA A 11 13.65 -1.74 24.34
C ALA A 11 13.95 -3.24 24.35
N LEU A 12 14.07 -3.87 23.17
CA LEU A 12 14.25 -5.31 23.05
C LEU A 12 15.15 -5.65 21.87
N ALA A 13 16.15 -6.49 22.12
CA ALA A 13 17.00 -7.08 21.09
C ALA A 13 16.97 -8.62 21.19
N ILE A 14 16.57 -9.27 20.10
CA ILE A 14 16.66 -10.73 19.93
C ILE A 14 17.85 -11.00 19.03
N VAL A 15 18.91 -11.56 19.61
CA VAL A 15 20.18 -11.80 18.90
C VAL A 15 20.63 -13.25 19.06
N GLY A 16 21.27 -13.79 18.02
CA GLY A 16 21.91 -15.09 18.08
C GLY A 16 21.90 -15.79 16.72
N ASN A 17 22.70 -16.84 16.61
CA ASN A 17 22.80 -17.65 15.38
C ASN A 17 22.23 -19.06 15.56
N SER A 18 21.64 -19.36 16.72
CA SER A 18 21.09 -20.67 17.06
C SER A 18 19.88 -20.53 17.98
N GLY A 19 19.10 -21.61 18.07
CA GLY A 19 17.83 -21.65 18.79
C GLY A 19 16.68 -21.02 18.01
N SER A 20 15.47 -21.18 18.53
CA SER A 20 14.22 -20.68 17.94
C SER A 20 13.41 -19.90 18.98
N PRO A 21 13.90 -18.74 19.43
CA PRO A 21 13.19 -17.97 20.44
C PRO A 21 11.85 -17.50 19.87
N ASN A 22 10.79 -17.69 20.65
CA ASN A 22 9.46 -17.19 20.35
C ASN A 22 9.09 -16.14 21.40
N VAL A 23 9.00 -14.89 20.97
CA VAL A 23 8.70 -13.74 21.82
C VAL A 23 7.34 -13.19 21.44
N VAL A 24 6.41 -13.19 22.39
CA VAL A 24 5.07 -12.62 22.22
C VAL A 24 4.91 -11.42 23.14
N LEU A 25 4.72 -10.24 22.55
CA LEU A 25 4.45 -8.99 23.24
C LEU A 25 2.95 -8.70 23.18
N ASN A 26 2.25 -8.86 24.31
CA ASN A 26 0.82 -8.58 24.40
C ASN A 26 0.58 -7.23 25.07
N SER A 27 -0.07 -6.31 24.37
CA SER A 27 -0.49 -5.00 24.87
C SER A 27 0.69 -4.21 25.46
N VAL A 28 1.83 -4.24 24.76
CA VAL A 28 3.09 -3.63 25.21
C VAL A 28 3.26 -2.23 24.62
N GLN A 29 3.76 -1.33 25.46
CA GLN A 29 4.22 -0.01 25.05
C GLN A 29 5.74 -0.03 24.89
N VAL A 30 6.23 0.27 23.69
CA VAL A 30 7.65 0.44 23.34
C VAL A 30 7.82 1.88 22.88
N ASN A 31 8.29 2.75 23.77
CA ASN A 31 8.32 4.18 23.44
C ASN A 31 9.50 4.97 23.98
N ASN A 32 9.87 6.04 23.28
CA ASN A 32 10.99 6.92 23.67
C ASN A 32 12.28 6.13 23.89
N ASN A 33 12.53 5.09 23.11
CA ASN A 33 13.79 4.35 23.16
C ASN A 33 14.73 4.81 22.04
N THR A 34 16.02 4.68 22.28
CA THR A 34 17.04 5.09 21.32
C THR A 34 18.04 3.96 21.13
N ALA A 35 18.37 3.63 19.90
CA ALA A 35 19.47 2.71 19.60
C ALA A 35 20.19 3.09 18.31
N SER A 36 21.39 2.55 18.08
CA SER A 36 22.05 2.73 16.78
C SER A 36 21.27 2.04 15.65
N GLN A 37 20.63 0.91 15.94
CA GLN A 37 19.85 0.12 14.97
C GLN A 37 18.59 -0.43 15.65
N GLY A 38 17.43 -0.38 14.97
CA GLY A 38 16.19 -0.85 15.57
C GLY A 38 15.81 -0.04 16.80
N GLY A 39 15.42 1.23 16.63
CA GLY A 39 15.29 2.19 17.73
C GLY A 39 14.47 1.65 18.91
N GLY A 40 13.32 1.03 18.61
CA GLY A 40 12.53 0.29 19.58
C GLY A 40 12.94 -1.18 19.68
N LEU A 41 12.77 -1.91 18.58
CA LEU A 41 12.93 -3.36 18.51
C LEU A 41 14.02 -3.76 17.51
N TYR A 42 14.78 -4.80 17.85
CA TYR A 42 15.77 -5.38 16.95
C TYR A 42 15.70 -6.90 16.96
N CYS A 43 15.63 -7.52 15.79
CA CYS A 43 15.72 -8.97 15.65
C CYS A 43 16.77 -9.37 14.62
N ASN A 44 17.75 -10.16 15.06
CA ASN A 44 18.79 -10.75 14.23
C ASN A 44 19.06 -12.17 14.73
N ASN A 45 18.17 -13.07 14.36
CA ASN A 45 18.29 -14.50 14.56
C ASN A 45 17.42 -15.23 13.52
N PRO A 46 18.00 -16.15 12.73
CA PRO A 46 17.32 -16.75 11.58
C PRO A 46 16.15 -17.66 11.93
N ASN A 47 15.99 -18.07 13.20
CA ASN A 47 14.86 -18.88 13.62
C ASN A 47 14.02 -18.20 14.71
N ALA A 48 14.20 -16.89 14.92
CA ALA A 48 13.40 -16.14 15.88
C ALA A 48 12.04 -15.75 15.32
N TYR A 49 11.04 -15.80 16.20
CA TYR A 49 9.69 -15.32 15.95
C TYR A 49 9.38 -14.23 16.96
N LEU A 50 9.03 -13.05 16.47
CA LEU A 50 8.58 -11.92 17.28
C LEU A 50 7.15 -11.56 16.89
N THR A 51 6.22 -11.77 17.80
CA THR A 51 4.81 -11.43 17.61
C THR A 51 4.41 -10.28 18.53
N ILE A 52 3.73 -9.29 17.95
CA ILE A 52 3.13 -8.17 18.67
C ILE A 52 1.63 -8.25 18.51
N ASN A 53 0.94 -8.26 19.64
CA ASN A 53 -0.49 -8.36 19.70
C ASN A 53 -1.07 -7.29 20.63
N ALA A 54 -2.25 -6.84 20.25
CA ALA A 54 -2.98 -5.76 20.86
C ALA A 54 -4.42 -6.24 21.06
N SER A 55 -4.75 -6.71 22.26
CA SER A 55 -6.06 -7.34 22.49
C SER A 55 -7.14 -6.36 22.95
N SER A 56 -6.78 -5.19 23.47
CA SER A 56 -7.69 -4.07 23.80
C SER A 56 -6.91 -2.91 24.45
N GLY A 57 -7.41 -1.68 24.29
CA GLY A 57 -6.84 -0.46 24.90
C GLY A 57 -6.15 0.46 23.89
N LYS A 58 -5.90 1.71 24.29
CA LYS A 58 -5.35 2.75 23.38
C LYS A 58 -3.88 3.08 23.63
N THR A 59 -3.31 2.63 24.75
CA THR A 59 -2.01 3.13 25.23
C THR A 59 -0.79 2.25 24.91
N HIS A 60 -0.98 1.16 24.17
CA HIS A 60 0.11 0.27 23.74
C HIS A 60 0.50 0.61 22.31
N GLY A 61 1.75 0.38 21.91
CA GLY A 61 2.30 0.95 20.67
C GLY A 61 3.81 0.78 20.54
N ILE A 62 4.33 0.96 19.32
CA ILE A 62 5.75 1.22 19.07
C ILE A 62 5.84 2.65 18.59
N TYR A 63 6.26 3.58 19.45
CA TYR A 63 6.23 4.98 19.08
C TYR A 63 7.31 5.85 19.69
N ASN A 64 7.65 6.95 19.01
CA ASN A 64 8.73 7.86 19.42
C ASN A 64 10.06 7.13 19.65
N ASN A 65 10.35 6.07 18.91
CA ASN A 65 11.65 5.40 19.00
C ASN A 65 12.58 5.91 17.91
N THR A 66 13.88 5.96 18.19
CA THR A 66 14.87 6.54 17.29
C THR A 66 16.03 5.58 17.02
N ALA A 67 16.28 5.29 15.74
CA ALA A 67 17.51 4.67 15.26
C ALA A 67 18.51 5.76 14.84
N THR A 68 19.61 5.94 15.59
CA THR A 68 20.52 7.10 15.46
C THR A 68 21.66 6.92 14.46
N ALA A 69 21.83 5.71 13.92
CA ALA A 69 22.90 5.40 12.97
C ALA A 69 22.54 4.15 12.16
N GLY A 70 21.30 4.08 11.68
CA GLY A 70 20.82 2.91 10.97
C GLY A 70 19.31 2.87 10.76
N ASP A 71 18.84 1.69 10.40
CA ASP A 71 17.48 1.47 9.94
C ASP A 71 16.51 1.08 11.07
N GLY A 72 15.22 1.20 10.80
CA GLY A 72 14.15 0.67 11.66
C GLY A 72 13.95 1.50 12.90
N GLY A 73 13.43 2.72 12.78
CA GLY A 73 13.19 3.58 13.93
C GLY A 73 12.30 2.90 14.98
N GLY A 74 11.21 2.29 14.53
CA GLY A 74 10.35 1.46 15.38
C GLY A 74 10.94 0.06 15.55
N ALA A 75 11.21 -0.63 14.44
CA ALA A 75 11.78 -1.97 14.45
C ALA A 75 12.70 -2.26 13.26
N LEU A 76 13.80 -2.96 13.52
CA LEU A 76 14.66 -3.57 12.48
C LEU A 76 14.64 -5.09 12.62
N ILE A 77 14.16 -5.77 11.58
CA ILE A 77 14.09 -7.22 11.48
C ILE A 77 15.04 -7.67 10.37
N THR A 78 16.01 -8.51 10.70
CA THR A 78 17.07 -8.90 9.78
C THR A 78 17.44 -10.38 9.96
N ASN A 79 18.27 -10.87 9.03
CA ASN A 79 18.84 -12.22 9.06
C ASN A 79 17.77 -13.29 9.24
N GLN A 80 16.77 -13.32 8.35
CA GLN A 80 15.68 -14.30 8.33
C GLN A 80 14.76 -14.34 9.56
N CYS A 81 14.89 -13.40 10.52
CA CYS A 81 13.93 -13.31 11.61
C CYS A 81 12.51 -13.06 11.08
N THR A 82 11.52 -13.69 11.72
CA THR A 82 10.11 -13.49 11.40
C THR A 82 9.45 -12.55 12.39
N PHE A 83 8.80 -11.52 11.88
CA PHE A 83 8.02 -10.56 12.64
C PHE A 83 6.54 -10.66 12.29
N THR A 84 5.67 -10.59 13.29
CA THR A 84 4.22 -10.53 13.08
C THR A 84 3.63 -9.43 13.94
N SER A 85 2.81 -8.56 13.35
CA SER A 85 2.06 -7.54 14.08
C SER A 85 0.58 -7.65 13.78
N TYR A 86 -0.23 -7.54 14.83
CA TYR A 86 -1.68 -7.38 14.75
C TYR A 86 -2.14 -6.02 15.29
N GLN A 87 -1.19 -5.12 15.52
CA GLN A 87 -1.43 -3.90 16.25
C GLN A 87 -1.63 -2.70 15.32
N GLY A 88 -2.71 -1.97 15.54
CA GLY A 88 -2.92 -0.65 14.97
C GLY A 88 -4.26 -0.04 15.36
N ASN A 89 -4.60 1.02 14.65
CA ASN A 89 -5.81 1.82 14.79
C ASN A 89 -6.20 2.41 13.43
N LYS A 90 -7.48 2.74 13.27
CA LYS A 90 -8.00 3.36 12.04
C LYS A 90 -8.05 4.88 12.08
N THR A 91 -7.75 5.48 13.24
CA THR A 91 -7.89 6.92 13.44
C THR A 91 -6.51 7.56 13.51
N LEU A 92 -6.27 8.54 12.65
CA LEU A 92 -5.12 9.42 12.73
C LEU A 92 -5.32 10.43 13.87
N ASP A 93 -5.16 9.96 15.11
CA ASP A 93 -5.37 10.80 16.29
C ASP A 93 -4.08 11.51 16.69
N ILE A 94 -3.78 12.62 15.99
CA ILE A 94 -2.53 13.40 16.17
C ILE A 94 -2.39 13.92 17.62
N PHE A 95 -3.50 14.17 18.31
CA PHE A 95 -3.52 14.78 19.65
C PHE A 95 -4.15 13.92 20.74
N GLY A 96 -4.68 12.75 20.40
CA GLY A 96 -5.40 11.95 21.37
C GLY A 96 -4.57 10.84 21.97
N ASP A 97 -5.30 9.86 22.51
CA ASP A 97 -4.81 8.89 23.47
C ASP A 97 -4.52 7.52 22.86
N ASP A 98 -4.66 7.38 21.53
CA ASP A 98 -4.48 6.15 20.78
C ASP A 98 -3.10 6.05 20.12
N PHE A 99 -2.20 5.36 20.81
CA PHE A 99 -0.83 5.13 20.38
C PHE A 99 -0.63 3.76 19.72
N ARG A 100 -1.71 3.05 19.35
CA ARG A 100 -1.59 1.73 18.70
C ARG A 100 -0.95 1.87 17.32
N GLY A 101 -0.10 0.89 17.00
CA GLY A 101 0.60 0.81 15.72
C GLY A 101 2.05 1.27 15.84
N PHE A 102 2.62 1.70 14.72
CA PHE A 102 3.94 2.31 14.62
C PHE A 102 3.79 3.81 14.39
N TYR A 103 4.16 4.61 15.39
CA TYR A 103 3.87 6.05 15.37
C TYR A 103 5.09 6.91 15.70
N TYR A 104 5.36 7.96 14.93
CA TYR A 104 6.47 8.90 15.20
C TYR A 104 7.83 8.23 15.46
N ASN A 105 8.10 7.09 14.81
CA ASN A 105 9.41 6.50 14.89
C ASN A 105 10.33 7.12 13.84
N THR A 106 11.59 7.29 14.19
CA THR A 106 12.57 7.97 13.33
C THR A 106 13.81 7.11 13.11
N ALA A 107 14.33 7.12 11.90
CA ALA A 107 15.60 6.49 11.55
C ALA A 107 16.47 7.49 10.79
N THR A 108 17.77 7.52 11.06
CA THR A 108 18.74 8.20 10.20
C THR A 108 18.96 7.45 8.89
N GLY A 109 18.70 6.14 8.87
CA GLY A 109 18.69 5.34 7.66
C GLY A 109 17.27 5.13 7.11
N ASN A 110 16.97 3.89 6.76
CA ASN A 110 15.72 3.48 6.13
C ASN A 110 14.69 2.97 7.13
N GLY A 111 13.41 2.92 6.74
CA GLY A 111 12.36 2.28 7.53
C GLY A 111 12.11 3.02 8.83
N GLY A 112 11.53 4.23 8.77
CA GLY A 112 11.21 5.01 9.98
C GLY A 112 10.37 4.17 10.96
N GLY A 113 9.34 3.51 10.46
CA GLY A 113 8.52 2.56 11.24
C GLY A 113 9.18 1.18 11.34
N LEU A 114 9.33 0.50 10.20
CA LEU A 114 9.80 -0.88 10.09
C LEU A 114 10.83 -1.02 8.97
N ALA A 115 11.96 -1.68 9.27
CA ALA A 115 12.94 -2.08 8.27
C ALA A 115 13.11 -3.61 8.26
N LEU A 116 13.08 -4.21 7.07
CA LEU A 116 13.24 -5.64 6.81
C LEU A 116 14.42 -5.89 5.88
N GLN A 117 15.36 -6.72 6.30
CA GLN A 117 16.63 -6.93 5.58
C GLN A 117 17.11 -8.39 5.64
N ASN A 118 18.04 -8.75 4.76
CA ASN A 118 18.74 -10.05 4.74
C ASN A 118 17.78 -11.25 4.87
N GLY A 119 16.77 -11.31 4.00
CA GLY A 119 15.80 -12.41 3.97
C GLY A 119 14.82 -12.45 5.16
N ALA A 120 14.75 -11.40 5.99
CA ALA A 120 13.73 -11.28 7.03
C ALA A 120 12.30 -11.35 6.46
N LYS A 121 11.36 -11.75 7.30
CA LYS A 121 9.94 -11.83 6.93
C LYS A 121 9.10 -11.03 7.91
N ALA A 122 8.14 -10.26 7.39
CA ALA A 122 7.12 -9.63 8.23
C ALA A 122 5.72 -9.92 7.73
N ASN A 123 4.82 -10.11 8.69
CA ASN A 123 3.40 -10.25 8.45
C ASN A 123 2.64 -9.21 9.29
N LEU A 124 1.92 -8.31 8.62
CA LEU A 124 1.10 -7.29 9.25
C LEU A 124 -0.36 -7.67 9.00
N TYR A 125 -1.09 -8.03 10.05
CA TYR A 125 -2.46 -8.52 9.95
C TYR A 125 -3.43 -7.59 10.68
N GLY A 126 -4.10 -6.70 9.95
CA GLY A 126 -5.25 -5.92 10.43
C GLY A 126 -6.55 -6.73 10.43
N ARG A 127 -6.46 -7.98 10.88
CA ARG A 127 -7.58 -8.91 11.02
C ARG A 127 -7.33 -9.87 12.17
N ASN A 128 -8.40 -10.50 12.64
CA ASN A 128 -8.31 -11.61 13.58
C ASN A 128 -7.58 -12.80 12.95
N SER A 129 -6.76 -13.48 13.77
CA SER A 129 -6.29 -14.83 13.48
C SER A 129 -6.97 -15.81 14.43
N CYS A 130 -7.69 -16.77 13.85
CA CYS A 130 -8.51 -17.69 14.62
C CYS A 130 -8.05 -19.14 14.42
N ILE A 131 -8.10 -19.92 15.51
CA ILE A 131 -7.81 -21.35 15.49
C ILE A 131 -9.09 -22.14 15.72
N PRO A 132 -9.25 -23.30 15.06
CA PRO A 132 -10.42 -24.14 15.30
C PRO A 132 -10.31 -24.77 16.70
N PHE A 133 -11.33 -24.60 17.53
CA PHE A 133 -11.41 -25.14 18.88
C PHE A 133 -12.84 -25.63 19.17
N GLN A 134 -13.01 -26.95 19.36
CA GLN A 134 -14.29 -27.57 19.74
C GLN A 134 -15.49 -27.16 18.86
N ASN A 135 -15.33 -27.18 17.53
CA ASN A 135 -16.32 -26.75 16.53
C ASN A 135 -16.64 -25.24 16.56
N LEU A 136 -15.84 -24.43 17.25
CA LEU A 136 -15.88 -22.97 17.23
C LEU A 136 -14.55 -22.42 16.72
N TRP A 137 -14.55 -21.16 16.29
CA TRP A 137 -13.32 -20.42 15.99
C TRP A 137 -12.92 -19.59 17.21
N LEU A 138 -11.73 -19.86 17.75
CA LEU A 138 -11.14 -19.08 18.83
C LEU A 138 -10.15 -18.09 18.23
N CYS A 139 -10.52 -16.81 18.18
CA CYS A 139 -9.65 -15.74 17.71
C CYS A 139 -8.73 -15.28 18.85
N VAL A 140 -7.42 -15.46 18.67
CA VAL A 140 -6.42 -15.25 19.73
C VAL A 140 -5.62 -13.96 19.52
N PHE A 141 -5.52 -13.52 18.26
CA PHE A 141 -4.72 -12.36 17.86
C PHE A 141 -5.53 -11.43 16.97
N GLY A 142 -5.23 -10.13 17.07
CA GLY A 142 -5.82 -9.08 16.23
C GLY A 142 -7.25 -8.71 16.56
N ASN A 143 -7.82 -7.91 15.67
CA ASN A 143 -9.22 -7.53 15.64
C ASN A 143 -9.62 -7.26 14.17
N ASN A 144 -10.90 -7.38 13.84
CA ASN A 144 -11.40 -7.16 12.47
C ASN A 144 -11.84 -5.70 12.21
N THR A 145 -11.69 -4.82 13.21
CA THR A 145 -12.27 -3.47 13.17
C THR A 145 -11.22 -2.37 13.04
N GLU A 146 -9.95 -2.72 13.18
CA GLU A 146 -8.80 -1.83 13.22
C GLU A 146 -7.70 -2.43 12.36
N PRO A 147 -7.10 -1.65 11.46
CA PRO A 147 -5.98 -2.09 10.65
C PRO A 147 -4.70 -2.19 11.50
N VAL A 148 -3.67 -2.84 10.96
CA VAL A 148 -2.30 -2.53 11.40
C VAL A 148 -1.94 -1.16 10.86
N SER A 149 -1.55 -0.23 11.74
CA SER A 149 -1.32 1.15 11.35
C SER A 149 0.13 1.59 11.54
N MET A 150 0.59 2.41 10.60
CA MET A 150 1.91 3.04 10.63
C MET A 150 1.78 4.49 10.18
N PHE A 151 2.02 5.44 11.08
CA PHE A 151 1.80 6.85 10.78
C PHE A 151 2.87 7.79 11.36
N PHE A 152 3.16 8.85 10.60
CA PHE A 152 4.20 9.85 10.92
C PHE A 152 5.58 9.28 11.23
N ASN A 153 5.93 8.16 10.62
CA ASN A 153 7.30 7.66 10.73
C ASN A 153 8.19 8.36 9.71
N ILE A 154 9.45 8.59 10.09
CA ILE A 154 10.41 9.37 9.31
C ILE A 154 11.67 8.53 9.08
N ALA A 155 12.01 8.33 7.81
CA ALA A 155 13.35 7.91 7.39
C ALA A 155 14.17 9.16 6.99
N ASP A 156 15.50 9.10 7.10
CA ASP A 156 16.42 10.24 6.94
C ASP A 156 16.17 11.40 7.93
N ASN A 157 16.08 11.08 9.23
CA ASN A 157 15.85 12.12 10.25
C ASN A 157 17.08 13.01 10.54
N ASP A 158 18.22 12.77 9.91
CA ASP A 158 19.42 13.61 9.96
C ASP A 158 19.66 14.42 8.69
N ASP A 159 18.72 14.38 7.74
CA ASP A 159 18.69 15.17 6.51
C ASP A 159 19.98 15.03 5.68
N ASP A 160 20.54 13.81 5.61
CA ASP A 160 21.77 13.53 4.86
C ASP A 160 21.51 13.11 3.39
N GLY A 161 20.23 12.98 3.03
CA GLY A 161 19.76 12.57 1.71
C GLY A 161 19.70 11.04 1.56
N SER A 162 19.78 10.27 2.64
CA SER A 162 19.78 8.81 2.65
C SER A 162 18.78 8.21 3.65
N GLY A 163 17.53 8.06 3.22
CA GLY A 163 16.57 7.22 3.94
C GLY A 163 15.33 6.90 3.10
N ASN A 164 15.11 5.63 2.82
CA ASN A 164 13.96 5.14 2.06
C ASN A 164 12.92 4.50 2.99
N GLY A 165 11.65 4.51 2.59
CA GLY A 165 10.59 3.77 3.30
C GLY A 165 10.21 4.43 4.62
N GLY A 166 9.43 5.50 4.59
CA GLY A 166 9.08 6.24 5.81
C GLY A 166 8.34 5.35 6.79
N ALA A 167 7.28 4.69 6.32
CA ALA A 167 6.60 3.66 7.10
C ALA A 167 7.40 2.35 7.10
N ILE A 168 7.69 1.81 5.90
CA ILE A 168 8.29 0.50 5.73
C ILE A 168 9.41 0.50 4.68
N TYR A 169 10.54 -0.08 5.03
CA TYR A 169 11.64 -0.40 4.10
C TYR A 169 11.86 -1.91 4.03
N VAL A 170 11.95 -2.47 2.82
CA VAL A 170 12.17 -3.90 2.58
C VAL A 170 13.32 -4.09 1.59
N SER A 171 14.33 -4.88 1.94
CA SER A 171 15.54 -5.00 1.10
C SER A 171 16.19 -6.36 1.23
N GLN A 172 17.12 -6.66 0.31
CA GLN A 172 18.02 -7.81 0.36
C GLN A 172 17.26 -9.14 0.46
N GLY A 173 16.29 -9.32 -0.44
CA GLY A 173 15.45 -10.52 -0.51
C GLY A 173 14.50 -10.72 0.68
N ALA A 174 14.28 -9.70 1.51
CA ALA A 174 13.26 -9.74 2.55
C ALA A 174 11.83 -9.72 1.96
N GLU A 175 10.88 -10.22 2.75
CA GLU A 175 9.49 -10.37 2.34
C GLU A 175 8.53 -9.66 3.33
N LEU A 176 7.56 -8.94 2.78
CA LEU A 176 6.46 -8.35 3.53
C LEU A 176 5.12 -8.85 2.99
N LEU A 177 4.28 -9.33 3.91
CA LEU A 177 2.84 -9.48 3.70
C LEU A 177 2.11 -8.51 4.63
N ALA A 178 1.30 -7.63 4.05
CA ALA A 178 0.49 -6.66 4.74
C ALA A 178 -0.97 -6.83 4.33
N GLU A 179 -1.83 -7.17 5.30
CA GLU A 179 -3.26 -7.36 5.10
C GLU A 179 -4.02 -6.36 5.96
N ASN A 180 -4.96 -5.63 5.35
CA ASN A 180 -5.80 -4.64 6.01
C ASN A 180 -4.98 -3.61 6.81
N VAL A 181 -4.15 -2.83 6.11
CA VAL A 181 -3.22 -1.89 6.74
C VAL A 181 -3.61 -0.44 6.51
N TYR A 182 -3.19 0.44 7.43
CA TYR A 182 -3.33 1.88 7.30
C TYR A 182 -1.96 2.55 7.39
N LEU A 183 -1.44 3.02 6.25
CA LEU A 183 -0.11 3.64 6.14
C LEU A 183 -0.30 5.12 5.86
N ALA A 184 -0.09 5.98 6.85
CA ALA A 184 -0.49 7.39 6.74
C ALA A 184 0.58 8.40 7.13
N ALA A 185 0.73 9.48 6.36
CA ALA A 185 1.54 10.65 6.72
C ALA A 185 3.01 10.32 7.08
N ASN A 186 3.59 9.30 6.47
CA ASN A 186 5.00 8.95 6.65
C ASN A 186 5.89 9.72 5.67
N PHE A 187 7.16 9.92 6.04
CA PHE A 187 8.11 10.72 5.27
C PHE A 187 9.43 9.96 5.04
N ALA A 188 10.00 10.11 3.84
CA ALA A 188 11.31 9.57 3.46
C ALA A 188 11.89 10.36 2.27
N ILE A 189 13.13 10.04 1.88
CA ILE A 189 13.70 10.48 0.59
C ILE A 189 13.01 9.78 -0.58
N ASN A 190 12.84 8.45 -0.50
CA ASN A 190 12.05 7.69 -1.46
C ASN A 190 11.08 6.72 -0.76
N GLY A 191 9.89 6.54 -1.33
CA GLY A 191 8.91 5.60 -0.78
C GLY A 191 8.37 6.06 0.56
N GLY A 192 7.57 7.14 0.59
CA GLY A 192 7.05 7.70 1.83
C GLY A 192 6.30 6.64 2.65
N ALA A 193 5.42 5.88 2.01
CA ALA A 193 4.79 4.72 2.65
C ALA A 193 5.73 3.52 2.66
N VAL A 194 6.11 3.04 1.46
CA VAL A 194 6.86 1.81 1.29
C VAL A 194 7.98 1.98 0.27
N ALA A 195 9.17 1.56 0.63
CA ALA A 195 10.27 1.36 -0.30
C ALA A 195 10.74 -0.10 -0.30
N ALA A 196 10.94 -0.67 -1.49
CA ALA A 196 11.45 -2.01 -1.69
C ALA A 196 12.65 -1.99 -2.64
N GLU A 197 13.74 -2.67 -2.25
CA GLU A 197 14.99 -2.71 -3.02
C GLU A 197 15.63 -4.10 -3.02
N ASN A 198 16.62 -4.31 -3.89
CA ASN A 198 17.49 -5.50 -3.87
C ASN A 198 16.70 -6.81 -3.79
N ILE A 199 15.89 -7.08 -4.82
CA ILE A 199 15.04 -8.27 -4.97
C ILE A 199 14.07 -8.54 -3.80
N ALA A 200 13.71 -7.53 -3.02
CA ALA A 200 12.66 -7.61 -2.00
C ALA A 200 11.28 -7.84 -2.62
N THR A 201 10.37 -8.47 -1.86
CA THR A 201 8.98 -8.66 -2.26
C THR A 201 8.04 -8.09 -1.21
N VAL A 202 7.11 -7.24 -1.65
CA VAL A 202 6.06 -6.65 -0.82
C VAL A 202 4.70 -7.01 -1.41
N ASN A 203 3.82 -7.54 -0.57
CA ASN A 203 2.42 -7.79 -0.92
C ASN A 203 1.53 -7.05 0.07
N ILE A 204 0.78 -6.07 -0.42
CA ILE A 204 -0.23 -5.34 0.34
C ILE A 204 -1.59 -5.69 -0.26
N LYS A 205 -2.51 -6.20 0.54
CA LYS A 205 -3.83 -6.59 0.03
C LYS A 205 -4.93 -6.48 1.08
N THR A 206 -6.16 -6.37 0.60
CA THR A 206 -7.32 -6.60 1.46
C THR A 206 -7.52 -8.09 1.69
N ALA A 207 -7.86 -8.45 2.93
CA ALA A 207 -8.39 -9.75 3.29
C ALA A 207 -9.89 -9.59 3.59
N PHE A 208 -10.73 -10.07 2.67
CA PHE A 208 -12.20 -10.04 2.77
C PHE A 208 -12.77 -11.15 3.66
N GLU A 209 -11.97 -12.19 3.95
CA GLU A 209 -12.35 -13.30 4.81
C GLU A 209 -11.21 -13.67 5.76
N ASN A 210 -11.55 -14.23 6.91
CA ASN A 210 -10.64 -14.98 7.78
C ASN A 210 -11.23 -16.37 8.06
N GLU A 211 -10.56 -17.12 8.92
CA GLU A 211 -11.00 -18.46 9.29
C GLU A 211 -12.40 -18.46 9.95
N ALA A 212 -12.83 -17.34 10.54
CA ALA A 212 -14.13 -17.18 11.19
C ALA A 212 -15.24 -16.58 10.29
N GLY A 213 -14.93 -16.19 9.04
CA GLY A 213 -15.90 -15.67 8.06
C GLY A 213 -15.51 -14.31 7.46
N ALA A 214 -16.52 -13.63 6.91
CA ALA A 214 -16.35 -12.33 6.23
C ALA A 214 -15.82 -11.25 7.19
N ILE A 215 -14.95 -10.40 6.66
CA ILE A 215 -14.38 -9.23 7.34
C ILE A 215 -15.04 -7.98 6.76
N SER A 216 -15.68 -7.20 7.62
CA SER A 216 -16.08 -5.83 7.26
C SER A 216 -14.87 -4.91 7.36
N CYS A 217 -14.60 -4.13 6.32
CA CYS A 217 -13.54 -3.14 6.35
C CYS A 217 -13.81 -2.08 7.43
N TRP A 218 -12.73 -1.57 8.03
CA TRP A 218 -12.81 -0.60 9.11
C TRP A 218 -13.34 0.78 8.66
N GLN A 219 -13.30 1.02 7.35
CA GLN A 219 -14.01 2.07 6.62
C GLN A 219 -14.73 1.46 5.41
N PRO A 220 -15.89 2.02 5.00
CA PRO A 220 -16.59 1.58 3.80
C PRO A 220 -15.67 1.59 2.57
N GLY A 221 -15.66 0.49 1.83
CA GLY A 221 -14.91 0.39 0.56
C GLY A 221 -13.39 0.35 0.68
N ALA A 222 -12.79 0.29 1.87
CA ALA A 222 -11.33 0.16 1.99
C ALA A 222 -10.86 -0.52 3.29
N CYS A 223 -10.26 -1.70 3.15
CA CYS A 223 -9.54 -2.35 4.25
C CYS A 223 -8.05 -1.96 4.25
N VAL A 224 -7.50 -1.61 3.08
CA VAL A 224 -6.16 -1.07 2.90
C VAL A 224 -6.26 0.39 2.49
N ASP A 225 -5.61 1.26 3.25
CA ASP A 225 -5.57 2.71 2.96
C ASP A 225 -4.15 3.22 3.13
N ILE A 226 -3.65 3.85 2.07
CA ILE A 226 -2.31 4.37 1.96
C ILE A 226 -2.50 5.84 1.65
N ASN A 227 -2.29 6.68 2.67
CA ASN A 227 -2.80 8.05 2.67
C ASN A 227 -1.71 9.06 3.03
N ALA A 228 -1.63 10.18 2.32
CA ALA A 228 -0.85 11.35 2.74
C ALA A 228 0.65 11.12 2.98
N ASN A 229 1.21 10.01 2.48
CA ASN A 229 2.65 9.74 2.56
C ASN A 229 3.43 10.63 1.59
N MET A 230 4.62 11.05 2.01
CA MET A 230 5.43 12.04 1.31
C MET A 230 6.83 11.50 1.07
N ALA A 231 7.38 11.78 -0.12
CA ALA A 231 8.76 11.48 -0.46
C ALA A 231 9.46 12.69 -1.04
N GLU A 232 10.63 13.05 -0.51
CA GLU A 232 11.35 14.23 -0.96
C GLU A 232 11.79 14.12 -2.43
N THR A 233 12.19 12.93 -2.87
CA THR A 233 12.62 12.68 -4.25
C THR A 233 11.57 11.93 -5.05
N ALA A 234 11.20 10.72 -4.64
CA ALA A 234 10.36 9.87 -5.49
C ALA A 234 9.49 8.87 -4.73
N GLY A 235 8.31 8.57 -5.27
CA GLY A 235 7.44 7.53 -4.72
C GLY A 235 6.81 7.95 -3.40
N GLY A 236 5.88 8.91 -3.40
CA GLY A 236 5.21 9.34 -2.16
C GLY A 236 4.50 8.17 -1.46
N GLY A 237 3.79 7.35 -2.25
CA GLY A 237 3.30 6.04 -1.82
C GLY A 237 4.40 4.98 -1.87
N PHE A 238 4.79 4.59 -3.09
CA PHE A 238 5.65 3.43 -3.34
C PHE A 238 6.94 3.77 -4.06
N TYR A 239 8.03 3.12 -3.66
CA TYR A 239 9.29 3.14 -4.39
C TYR A 239 9.85 1.72 -4.56
N ALA A 240 10.10 1.30 -5.80
CA ALA A 240 10.70 0.00 -6.10
C ALA A 240 11.98 0.16 -6.95
N ALA A 241 13.07 -0.46 -6.52
CA ALA A 241 14.35 -0.42 -7.24
C ALA A 241 15.10 -1.75 -7.18
N SER A 242 16.12 -1.90 -8.04
CA SER A 242 17.06 -3.03 -8.00
C SER A 242 16.40 -4.42 -7.94
N GLY A 243 15.40 -4.64 -8.79
CA GLY A 243 14.70 -5.92 -8.94
C GLY A 243 13.61 -6.20 -7.90
N ALA A 244 13.22 -5.22 -7.09
CA ALA A 244 12.17 -5.40 -6.09
C ALA A 244 10.76 -5.38 -6.69
N VAL A 245 9.83 -6.09 -6.05
CA VAL A 245 8.44 -6.20 -6.48
C VAL A 245 7.51 -5.72 -5.37
N ILE A 246 6.63 -4.77 -5.69
CA ILE A 246 5.55 -4.31 -4.81
C ILE A 246 4.22 -4.62 -5.50
N ASN A 247 3.44 -5.51 -4.90
CA ASN A 247 2.06 -5.81 -5.32
C ASN A 247 1.09 -5.16 -4.35
N VAL A 248 0.15 -4.38 -4.87
CA VAL A 248 -0.90 -3.70 -4.12
C VAL A 248 -2.24 -4.14 -4.69
N ARG A 249 -3.12 -4.64 -3.83
CA ARG A 249 -4.44 -5.16 -4.20
C ARG A 249 -5.52 -4.55 -3.33
N ASN A 250 -6.61 -4.12 -3.94
CA ASN A 250 -7.80 -3.67 -3.21
C ASN A 250 -7.50 -2.59 -2.17
N ALA A 251 -6.81 -1.54 -2.61
CA ALA A 251 -6.36 -0.44 -1.77
C ALA A 251 -6.94 0.90 -2.22
N GLN A 252 -7.08 1.82 -1.27
CA GLN A 252 -7.11 3.25 -1.54
C GLN A 252 -5.70 3.81 -1.46
N VAL A 253 -5.28 4.54 -2.50
CA VAL A 253 -3.95 5.18 -2.61
C VAL A 253 -4.14 6.66 -2.88
N ARG A 254 -3.92 7.50 -1.87
CA ARG A 254 -4.42 8.88 -1.90
C ARG A 254 -3.57 9.91 -1.18
N ASN A 255 -3.72 11.16 -1.61
CA ASN A 255 -3.11 12.34 -0.99
C ASN A 255 -1.58 12.31 -0.89
N HIS A 256 -0.90 11.48 -1.70
CA HIS A 256 0.55 11.41 -1.67
C HIS A 256 1.19 12.66 -2.27
N ARG A 257 2.46 12.93 -1.88
CA ARG A 257 3.28 14.01 -2.43
C ARG A 257 4.70 13.51 -2.73
N ALA A 258 5.23 13.85 -3.90
CA ALA A 258 6.64 13.59 -4.23
C ALA A 258 7.10 14.44 -5.41
N ASN A 259 8.42 14.62 -5.55
CA ASN A 259 8.97 15.29 -6.74
C ASN A 259 8.76 14.49 -8.03
N ALA A 260 8.76 13.16 -7.97
CA ALA A 260 8.43 12.29 -9.10
C ALA A 260 7.72 11.01 -8.68
N GLY A 261 6.67 10.61 -9.40
CA GLY A 261 5.91 9.41 -9.07
C GLY A 261 5.24 9.56 -7.72
N VAL A 262 4.20 10.38 -7.67
CA VAL A 262 3.50 10.76 -6.45
C VAL A 262 2.91 9.54 -5.75
N ALA A 263 2.17 8.70 -6.46
CA ALA A 263 1.68 7.42 -5.93
C ALA A 263 2.75 6.34 -6.00
N GLY A 264 3.50 6.25 -7.11
CA GLY A 264 4.52 5.23 -7.27
C GLY A 264 5.69 5.61 -8.19
N TYR A 265 6.88 5.16 -7.82
CA TYR A 265 8.08 5.29 -8.64
C TYR A 265 8.82 3.95 -8.72
N VAL A 266 9.12 3.51 -9.93
CA VAL A 266 9.79 2.23 -10.17
C VAL A 266 11.00 2.44 -11.07
N ARG A 267 12.15 1.91 -10.65
CA ARG A 267 13.40 2.04 -11.40
C ARG A 267 14.22 0.76 -11.48
N ASP A 268 15.13 0.73 -12.45
CA ASP A 268 16.02 -0.39 -12.73
C ASP A 268 15.28 -1.62 -13.26
N SER A 269 15.99 -2.47 -13.99
CA SER A 269 15.40 -3.66 -14.61
C SER A 269 14.86 -4.65 -13.57
N ASN A 270 13.74 -5.28 -13.93
CA ASN A 270 13.01 -6.26 -13.10
C ASN A 270 12.36 -5.70 -11.83
N SER A 271 12.44 -4.39 -11.58
CA SER A 271 11.65 -3.77 -10.51
C SER A 271 10.22 -3.56 -10.99
N VAL A 272 9.25 -3.86 -10.13
CA VAL A 272 7.82 -3.80 -10.47
C VAL A 272 7.03 -3.12 -9.35
N VAL A 273 6.15 -2.20 -9.73
CA VAL A 273 5.01 -1.79 -8.91
C VAL A 273 3.74 -2.21 -9.65
N ASP A 274 3.00 -3.13 -9.06
CA ASP A 274 1.77 -3.70 -9.62
C ASP A 274 0.60 -3.33 -8.71
N VAL A 275 -0.32 -2.51 -9.23
CA VAL A 275 -1.52 -2.08 -8.54
C VAL A 275 -2.74 -2.68 -9.25
N GLU A 276 -3.55 -3.43 -8.52
CA GLU A 276 -4.74 -4.07 -9.08
C GLU A 276 -5.95 -3.87 -8.16
N GLY A 277 -7.14 -3.76 -8.75
CA GLY A 277 -8.38 -3.72 -7.98
C GLY A 277 -8.46 -2.50 -7.06
N SER A 278 -7.80 -1.38 -7.37
CA SER A 278 -7.54 -0.30 -6.40
C SER A 278 -8.08 1.06 -6.88
N VAL A 279 -8.30 1.98 -5.95
CA VAL A 279 -8.75 3.36 -6.23
C VAL A 279 -7.64 4.34 -5.90
N LEU A 280 -7.32 5.23 -6.85
CA LEU A 280 -6.22 6.19 -6.75
C LEU A 280 -6.74 7.60 -6.99
N PHE A 281 -6.73 8.43 -5.94
CA PHE A 281 -7.33 9.76 -5.98
C PHE A 281 -6.68 10.76 -5.03
N GLY A 282 -6.86 12.05 -5.30
CA GLY A 282 -6.33 13.14 -4.48
C GLY A 282 -4.80 13.20 -4.43
N ASN A 283 -4.07 12.48 -5.27
CA ASN A 283 -2.61 12.50 -5.24
C ASN A 283 -2.06 13.74 -5.95
N GLY A 284 -1.07 14.39 -5.33
CA GLY A 284 -0.46 15.63 -5.81
C GLY A 284 -1.20 16.88 -5.35
N SER A 285 -0.66 18.04 -5.69
CA SER A 285 -1.33 19.34 -5.50
C SER A 285 -0.92 20.37 -6.56
N GLY A 286 -0.71 19.91 -7.78
CA GLY A 286 -0.36 20.75 -8.91
C GLY A 286 1.06 21.33 -8.80
N GLY A 287 1.94 20.64 -8.08
CA GLY A 287 3.33 21.08 -7.87
C GLY A 287 3.46 22.24 -6.88
N ASN A 288 2.44 22.48 -6.04
CA ASN A 288 2.48 23.54 -5.04
C ASN A 288 3.37 23.18 -3.84
N GLY A 289 4.13 24.15 -3.32
CA GLY A 289 5.02 23.96 -2.18
C GLY A 289 6.36 23.34 -2.58
N ASP A 290 6.85 22.39 -1.77
CA ASP A 290 8.20 21.81 -1.91
C ASP A 290 8.26 20.58 -2.83
N TYR A 291 7.15 20.18 -3.45
CA TYR A 291 7.08 19.03 -4.35
C TYR A 291 6.63 19.43 -5.75
N ASN A 292 7.31 18.89 -6.76
CA ASN A 292 6.99 19.13 -8.17
C ASN A 292 5.79 18.32 -8.69
N ASP A 293 5.40 17.23 -8.00
CA ASP A 293 4.26 16.37 -8.35
C ASP A 293 4.24 15.94 -9.84
N LEU A 294 5.40 15.62 -10.43
CA LEU A 294 5.51 15.50 -11.89
C LEU A 294 4.66 14.38 -12.51
N TYR A 295 4.45 13.26 -11.81
CA TYR A 295 3.68 12.13 -12.34
C TYR A 295 2.91 11.41 -11.25
N LEU A 296 1.79 10.76 -11.55
CA LEU A 296 1.15 9.86 -10.60
C LEU A 296 2.00 8.59 -10.42
N PHE A 297 2.35 7.94 -11.53
CA PHE A 297 3.34 6.86 -11.58
C PHE A 297 4.48 7.20 -12.53
N ARG A 298 5.70 6.76 -12.18
CA ARG A 298 6.85 6.89 -13.06
C ARG A 298 7.64 5.59 -13.15
N ALA A 299 7.84 5.11 -14.37
CA ALA A 299 8.72 3.99 -14.71
C ALA A 299 10.03 4.52 -15.32
N PHE A 300 11.16 4.07 -14.78
CA PHE A 300 12.49 4.60 -15.13
C PHE A 300 13.54 3.49 -15.31
N MET A 301 14.46 3.64 -16.26
CA MET A 301 15.65 2.75 -16.40
C MET A 301 15.35 1.24 -16.34
N GLY A 302 14.29 0.78 -17.01
CA GLY A 302 13.87 -0.62 -17.08
C GLY A 302 12.84 -1.05 -16.06
N GLY A 303 12.41 -0.16 -15.15
CA GLY A 303 11.34 -0.41 -14.18
C GLY A 303 9.97 -0.57 -14.84
N GLU A 304 9.06 -1.27 -14.17
CA GLU A 304 7.75 -1.63 -14.70
C GLU A 304 6.62 -1.21 -13.76
N SER A 305 5.67 -0.40 -14.26
CA SER A 305 4.45 -0.02 -13.54
C SER A 305 3.25 -0.74 -14.15
N LYS A 306 2.42 -1.39 -13.34
CA LYS A 306 1.17 -2.01 -13.78
C LYS A 306 0.00 -1.43 -13.02
N LEU A 307 -1.06 -1.13 -13.76
CA LEU A 307 -2.34 -0.76 -13.22
C LEU A 307 -3.42 -1.60 -13.91
N THR A 308 -4.04 -2.52 -13.19
CA THR A 308 -5.11 -3.37 -13.70
C THR A 308 -6.36 -3.29 -12.85
N TYR A 309 -7.56 -3.41 -13.44
CA TYR A 309 -8.82 -3.40 -12.67
C TYR A 309 -8.91 -2.26 -11.66
N SER A 310 -8.42 -1.07 -12.01
CA SER A 310 -8.27 0.03 -11.05
C SER A 310 -8.93 1.29 -11.55
N THR A 311 -9.29 2.15 -10.61
CA THR A 311 -9.94 3.43 -10.87
C THR A 311 -9.01 4.56 -10.47
N VAL A 312 -8.73 5.46 -11.41
CA VAL A 312 -7.91 6.67 -11.20
C VAL A 312 -8.78 7.88 -11.50
N GLY A 313 -8.90 8.81 -10.55
CA GLY A 313 -9.63 10.06 -10.71
C GLY A 313 -9.19 11.11 -9.70
N GLU A 314 -9.46 12.38 -9.99
CA GLU A 314 -9.18 13.52 -9.09
C GLU A 314 -7.72 13.60 -8.60
N ASN A 315 -6.74 13.44 -9.50
CA ASN A 315 -5.32 13.55 -9.13
C ASN A 315 -4.71 14.84 -9.71
N ASP A 316 -4.09 15.63 -8.85
CA ASP A 316 -3.54 16.95 -9.19
C ASP A 316 -2.02 16.85 -9.40
N VAL A 317 -1.60 16.18 -10.47
CA VAL A 317 -0.18 16.05 -10.88
C VAL A 317 0.15 17.02 -12.01
N VAL A 318 1.40 17.46 -12.11
CA VAL A 318 1.79 18.55 -13.02
C VAL A 318 2.00 18.11 -14.45
N SER A 319 2.65 16.97 -14.67
CA SER A 319 2.99 16.53 -16.03
C SER A 319 1.94 15.59 -16.57
N ARG A 320 1.94 14.31 -16.16
CA ARG A 320 1.07 13.26 -16.71
C ARG A 320 0.73 12.24 -15.63
N PHE A 321 -0.32 11.46 -15.81
CA PHE A 321 -0.58 10.37 -14.86
C PHE A 321 0.54 9.33 -14.90
N PHE A 322 0.98 8.93 -16.08
CA PHE A 322 2.01 7.91 -16.26
C PHE A 322 3.19 8.46 -17.06
N GLY A 323 4.34 8.55 -16.40
CA GLY A 323 5.61 8.90 -17.05
C GLY A 323 6.47 7.67 -17.32
N ASN A 324 6.84 7.46 -18.58
CA ASN A 324 7.81 6.44 -18.97
C ASN A 324 9.13 7.08 -19.43
N ASN A 325 10.24 6.62 -18.87
CA ASN A 325 11.56 7.00 -19.33
C ASN A 325 12.50 5.80 -19.26
N ASP A 326 12.54 5.06 -20.37
CA ASP A 326 13.25 3.78 -20.52
C ASP A 326 12.69 2.65 -19.64
N GLY A 327 11.45 2.75 -19.16
CA GLY A 327 10.75 1.72 -18.40
C GLY A 327 9.64 1.02 -19.20
N ARG A 328 8.65 0.49 -18.49
CA ARG A 328 7.43 -0.13 -19.01
C ARG A 328 6.20 0.30 -18.20
N VAL A 329 5.09 0.53 -18.90
CA VAL A 329 3.79 0.86 -18.28
C VAL A 329 2.70 -0.05 -18.86
N TYR A 330 1.98 -0.77 -18.01
CA TYR A 330 0.86 -1.62 -18.39
C TYR A 330 -0.42 -1.10 -17.76
N LEU A 331 -1.44 -0.87 -18.58
CA LEU A 331 -2.74 -0.38 -18.17
C LEU A 331 -3.80 -1.36 -18.69
N GLY A 332 -4.63 -1.93 -17.81
CA GLY A 332 -5.57 -2.99 -18.22
C GLY A 332 -6.89 -2.93 -17.47
N ASN A 333 -8.01 -3.12 -18.15
CA ASN A 333 -9.34 -3.26 -17.53
C ASN A 333 -9.64 -2.16 -16.50
N SER A 334 -9.23 -0.93 -16.76
CA SER A 334 -9.15 0.15 -15.78
C SER A 334 -9.91 1.39 -16.24
N ILE A 335 -10.33 2.21 -15.28
CA ILE A 335 -10.88 3.54 -15.52
C ILE A 335 -9.82 4.57 -15.13
N ILE A 336 -9.42 5.42 -16.06
CA ILE A 336 -8.48 6.52 -15.86
C ILE A 336 -9.16 7.79 -16.33
N TYR A 337 -9.96 8.39 -15.45
CA TYR A 337 -10.89 9.45 -15.82
C TYR A 337 -10.73 10.65 -14.90
N ASP A 338 -10.09 11.68 -15.42
CA ASP A 338 -9.97 12.98 -14.77
C ASP A 338 -10.11 14.09 -15.82
N PRO A 339 -11.34 14.57 -16.10
CA PRO A 339 -11.60 15.44 -17.22
C PRO A 339 -10.95 16.83 -17.09
N ASP A 340 -10.63 17.25 -15.87
CA ASP A 340 -9.92 18.50 -15.60
C ASP A 340 -8.41 18.27 -15.35
N GLY A 341 -7.97 17.02 -15.43
CA GLY A 341 -6.60 16.59 -15.19
C GLY A 341 -5.66 16.79 -16.38
N VAL A 342 -4.44 16.29 -16.22
CA VAL A 342 -3.41 16.27 -17.27
C VAL A 342 -3.57 15.07 -18.21
N ASP A 343 -2.84 15.03 -19.33
CA ASP A 343 -2.88 13.84 -20.19
C ASP A 343 -2.39 12.58 -19.43
N ILE A 344 -2.81 11.42 -19.93
CA ILE A 344 -2.63 10.15 -19.23
C ILE A 344 -1.18 9.69 -19.31
N TYR A 345 -0.54 9.79 -20.46
CA TYR A 345 0.75 9.13 -20.71
C TYR A 345 1.77 10.05 -21.38
N THR A 346 3.04 9.82 -21.08
CA THR A 346 4.16 10.32 -21.88
C THR A 346 5.31 9.31 -21.88
N ASP A 347 6.01 9.26 -23.01
CA ASP A 347 7.27 8.53 -23.14
C ASP A 347 8.40 9.49 -23.54
N SER A 348 9.54 9.40 -22.86
CA SER A 348 10.75 10.13 -23.21
C SER A 348 11.94 9.22 -23.54
N GLY A 349 11.71 7.90 -23.68
CA GLY A 349 12.73 6.91 -23.98
C GLY A 349 13.09 6.82 -25.47
N ALA A 350 14.31 6.33 -25.77
CA ALA A 350 14.83 6.18 -27.14
C ALA A 350 14.38 4.89 -27.86
N THR A 351 13.61 4.02 -27.17
CA THR A 351 13.10 2.76 -27.73
C THR A 351 11.57 2.83 -27.84
N ASN A 352 10.97 1.99 -28.70
CA ASN A 352 9.53 1.92 -28.99
C ASN A 352 8.64 2.16 -27.76
N PRO A 353 7.40 2.69 -27.93
CA PRO A 353 6.50 2.91 -26.82
C PRO A 353 6.37 1.62 -26.00
N ASN A 354 6.96 1.61 -24.82
CA ASN A 354 6.94 0.49 -23.90
C ASN A 354 5.67 0.55 -23.02
N GLN A 355 4.57 0.98 -23.63
CA GLN A 355 3.25 1.01 -23.04
C GLN A 355 2.39 -0.06 -23.69
N PHE A 356 1.57 -0.72 -22.88
CA PHE A 356 0.49 -1.55 -23.37
C PHE A 356 -0.79 -1.23 -22.60
N GLY A 357 -1.79 -0.68 -23.31
CA GLY A 357 -3.14 -0.47 -22.84
C GLY A 357 -4.13 -1.47 -23.45
N ASP A 358 -5.02 -2.06 -22.65
CA ASP A 358 -6.21 -2.76 -23.17
C ASP A 358 -7.42 -2.60 -22.24
N CYS A 359 -8.60 -2.43 -22.84
CA CYS A 359 -9.87 -2.17 -22.17
C CYS A 359 -9.80 -1.04 -21.13
N LEU A 360 -9.69 0.19 -21.62
CA LEU A 360 -9.58 1.38 -20.78
C LEU A 360 -10.74 2.33 -21.04
N ILE A 361 -11.37 2.82 -19.97
CA ILE A 361 -12.14 4.07 -20.02
C ILE A 361 -11.20 5.21 -19.64
N VAL A 362 -11.10 6.20 -20.51
CA VAL A 362 -10.13 7.30 -20.39
C VAL A 362 -10.80 8.66 -20.60
N HIS A 363 -10.27 9.74 -20.02
CA HIS A 363 -10.71 11.10 -20.37
C HIS A 363 -10.13 11.58 -21.71
N GLU A 364 -9.02 11.00 -22.16
CA GLU A 364 -8.39 11.24 -23.46
C GLU A 364 -7.75 9.95 -24.01
N ASP A 365 -7.73 9.78 -25.34
CA ASP A 365 -7.21 8.60 -26.03
C ASP A 365 -6.04 8.90 -26.98
N GLN A 366 -5.43 10.09 -26.88
CA GLN A 366 -4.37 10.51 -27.77
C GLN A 366 -2.98 10.13 -27.26
N THR A 367 -2.77 10.14 -25.95
CA THR A 367 -1.47 9.80 -25.36
C THR A 367 -1.28 8.32 -25.02
N PRO A 368 -2.28 7.58 -24.49
CA PRO A 368 -2.10 6.15 -24.27
C PRO A 368 -2.08 5.40 -25.60
N VAL A 369 -1.24 4.37 -25.69
CA VAL A 369 -1.18 3.44 -26.82
C VAL A 369 -1.74 2.10 -26.39
N GLY A 370 -2.77 1.62 -27.10
CA GLY A 370 -3.45 0.38 -26.72
C GLY A 370 -4.55 -0.06 -27.68
N THR A 371 -5.25 -1.12 -27.29
CA THR A 371 -6.50 -1.58 -27.91
C THR A 371 -7.68 -1.27 -27.00
N ASN A 372 -8.89 -1.16 -27.55
CA ASN A 372 -10.12 -1.01 -26.77
C ASN A 372 -10.06 0.16 -25.75
N MET A 373 -9.71 1.36 -26.23
CA MET A 373 -9.73 2.58 -25.43
C MET A 373 -10.99 3.39 -25.73
N TYR A 374 -11.65 3.88 -24.68
CA TYR A 374 -12.94 4.53 -24.79
C TYR A 374 -12.95 5.86 -24.04
N THR A 375 -13.24 6.94 -24.75
CA THR A 375 -13.46 8.27 -24.19
C THR A 375 -14.90 8.44 -23.71
N LEU A 376 -15.23 7.77 -22.60
CA LEU A 376 -16.58 7.73 -22.01
C LEU A 376 -16.56 8.21 -20.56
N ASN A 377 -17.68 8.76 -20.10
CA ASN A 377 -17.88 9.02 -18.67
C ASN A 377 -18.29 7.71 -17.99
N SER A 378 -17.51 7.25 -17.00
CA SER A 378 -17.74 6.00 -16.27
C SER A 378 -18.97 6.00 -15.37
N GLN A 379 -19.57 7.15 -15.04
CA GLN A 379 -20.75 7.27 -14.19
C GLN A 379 -20.60 6.58 -12.82
N PHE A 380 -19.74 7.14 -11.96
CA PHE A 380 -19.63 6.70 -10.58
C PHE A 380 -20.79 7.15 -9.70
N GLU A 381 -21.04 6.45 -8.61
CA GLU A 381 -22.10 6.76 -7.63
C GLU A 381 -21.97 8.19 -7.10
N ASN A 382 -20.85 8.49 -6.44
CA ASN A 382 -20.61 9.80 -5.85
C ASN A 382 -19.10 10.09 -5.66
N VAL A 383 -18.47 10.55 -6.74
CA VAL A 383 -17.04 10.94 -6.75
C VAL A 383 -16.70 11.94 -5.66
N GLY A 384 -17.56 12.95 -5.42
CA GLY A 384 -17.30 13.99 -4.41
C GLY A 384 -17.34 13.52 -2.95
N ASN A 385 -17.73 12.27 -2.70
CA ASN A 385 -17.65 11.60 -1.40
C ASN A 385 -16.69 10.39 -1.45
N ASP A 386 -15.76 10.36 -2.41
CA ASP A 386 -14.81 9.27 -2.65
C ASP A 386 -15.48 7.92 -2.96
N ASP A 387 -16.72 7.92 -3.47
CA ASP A 387 -17.46 6.71 -3.85
C ASP A 387 -17.38 6.47 -5.36
N TYR A 388 -16.42 5.61 -5.71
CA TYR A 388 -16.07 5.24 -7.08
C TYR A 388 -16.77 3.95 -7.56
N ARG A 389 -17.81 3.49 -6.86
CA ARG A 389 -18.65 2.37 -7.35
C ARG A 389 -19.40 2.80 -8.61
N LEU A 390 -19.66 1.84 -9.49
CA LEU A 390 -20.37 2.08 -10.75
C LEU A 390 -21.87 2.27 -10.50
N LYS A 391 -22.48 3.27 -11.15
CA LYS A 391 -23.94 3.43 -11.20
C LYS A 391 -24.58 2.38 -12.11
N ASP A 392 -25.87 2.12 -11.87
CA ASP A 392 -26.72 1.39 -12.80
C ASP A 392 -26.68 2.04 -14.20
N GLY A 393 -26.32 1.25 -15.21
CA GLY A 393 -26.21 1.69 -16.60
C GLY A 393 -24.89 2.38 -16.95
N SER A 394 -23.90 2.36 -16.05
CA SER A 394 -22.54 2.79 -16.36
C SER A 394 -22.01 2.05 -17.60
N PRO A 395 -21.33 2.75 -18.53
CA PRO A 395 -20.72 2.11 -19.70
C PRO A 395 -19.48 1.26 -19.35
N ALA A 396 -19.04 1.29 -18.08
CA ALA A 396 -17.95 0.46 -17.58
C ALA A 396 -18.37 -0.98 -17.27
N VAL A 397 -19.67 -1.23 -17.20
CA VAL A 397 -20.25 -2.53 -16.82
C VAL A 397 -20.22 -3.49 -18.00
N ASP A 398 -19.81 -4.74 -17.75
CA ASP A 398 -19.65 -5.82 -18.75
C ASP A 398 -18.86 -5.35 -19.99
N MET A 399 -17.87 -4.49 -19.74
CA MET A 399 -17.14 -3.80 -20.79
C MET A 399 -15.94 -4.62 -21.26
N CYS A 400 -15.22 -5.23 -20.32
CA CYS A 400 -13.92 -5.83 -20.53
C CYS A 400 -13.97 -7.34 -20.67
N GLY A 401 -13.04 -7.88 -21.45
CA GLY A 401 -12.90 -9.32 -21.66
C GLY A 401 -11.44 -9.75 -21.67
N GLN A 402 -11.21 -11.00 -21.27
CA GLN A 402 -9.88 -11.56 -21.08
C GLN A 402 -9.29 -12.13 -22.37
N PRO A 403 -8.17 -11.57 -22.85
CA PRO A 403 -7.04 -12.46 -23.06
C PRO A 403 -5.74 -12.04 -22.38
N TRP A 404 -5.58 -10.77 -21.94
CA TRP A 404 -4.28 -10.24 -21.54
C TRP A 404 -4.08 -10.03 -20.03
N PHE A 405 -5.15 -9.78 -19.27
CA PHE A 405 -5.06 -9.32 -17.87
C PHE A 405 -5.94 -10.11 -16.92
N SER A 406 -5.51 -11.27 -16.44
CA SER A 406 -6.35 -12.06 -15.53
C SER A 406 -6.37 -11.47 -14.12
N PRO A 407 -7.56 -11.33 -13.49
CA PRO A 407 -7.65 -10.82 -12.14
C PRO A 407 -7.01 -11.84 -11.18
N THR A 408 -6.21 -11.35 -10.26
CA THR A 408 -5.55 -12.12 -9.21
C THR A 408 -6.25 -11.98 -7.86
N ALA A 409 -7.18 -11.03 -7.75
CA ALA A 409 -7.96 -10.75 -6.55
C ALA A 409 -9.43 -10.43 -6.91
N PRO A 410 -10.36 -10.56 -5.93
CA PRO A 410 -11.69 -9.96 -6.04
C PRO A 410 -11.63 -8.43 -6.19
N ASP A 411 -12.75 -7.78 -6.42
CA ASP A 411 -12.87 -6.32 -6.47
C ASP A 411 -12.74 -5.65 -5.07
N MET A 412 -12.89 -4.33 -4.99
CA MET A 412 -12.81 -3.56 -3.73
C MET A 412 -13.92 -3.89 -2.71
N ASP A 413 -15.05 -4.43 -3.14
CA ASP A 413 -16.17 -4.85 -2.29
C ASP A 413 -16.09 -6.36 -1.92
N GLY A 414 -15.06 -7.06 -2.42
CA GLY A 414 -14.85 -8.49 -2.19
C GLY A 414 -15.63 -9.39 -3.16
N ASN A 415 -16.22 -8.82 -4.21
CA ASN A 415 -16.91 -9.57 -5.25
C ASN A 415 -15.91 -10.30 -6.14
N LEU A 416 -16.25 -11.54 -6.52
CA LEU A 416 -15.48 -12.30 -7.48
C LEU A 416 -15.62 -11.69 -8.88
N ARG A 417 -14.56 -11.76 -9.68
CA ARG A 417 -14.53 -11.30 -11.07
C ARG A 417 -14.49 -12.50 -12.04
N PRO A 418 -15.19 -12.46 -13.19
CA PRO A 418 -16.17 -11.46 -13.61
C PRO A 418 -17.57 -11.63 -12.96
N ILE A 419 -18.42 -10.60 -13.03
CA ILE A 419 -19.87 -10.69 -12.76
C ILE A 419 -20.68 -10.29 -14.01
N ASP A 420 -21.31 -11.27 -14.66
CA ASP A 420 -22.27 -11.04 -15.76
C ASP A 420 -23.59 -10.48 -15.21
N LEU A 421 -23.98 -9.27 -15.62
CA LEU A 421 -25.26 -8.68 -15.25
C LEU A 421 -26.34 -8.96 -16.30
N PRO A 422 -27.40 -9.74 -15.96
CA PRO A 422 -28.41 -10.12 -16.94
C PRO A 422 -29.11 -8.92 -17.58
N GLY A 423 -29.01 -8.85 -18.91
CA GLY A 423 -29.64 -7.79 -19.70
C GLY A 423 -28.73 -6.60 -20.03
N ILE A 424 -27.51 -6.59 -19.50
CA ILE A 424 -26.43 -5.73 -19.98
C ILE A 424 -25.68 -6.46 -21.09
N GLY A 425 -25.27 -5.72 -22.12
CA GLY A 425 -24.62 -6.29 -23.29
C GLY A 425 -23.11 -6.35 -23.09
N ASN A 426 -22.57 -7.56 -23.08
CA ASN A 426 -21.13 -7.81 -22.99
C ASN A 426 -20.41 -7.21 -24.20
N LEU A 427 -19.72 -6.08 -24.03
CA LEU A 427 -19.07 -5.41 -25.15
C LEU A 427 -17.86 -6.22 -25.64
N HIS A 428 -16.94 -6.54 -24.71
CA HIS A 428 -15.80 -7.44 -24.96
C HIS A 428 -15.76 -8.65 -24.04
N GLY A 429 -16.47 -8.62 -22.90
CA GLY A 429 -16.52 -9.72 -21.94
C GLY A 429 -17.42 -9.38 -20.76
N LEU A 430 -17.21 -10.08 -19.65
CA LEU A 430 -18.03 -10.03 -18.44
C LEU A 430 -17.37 -9.23 -17.30
N ASP A 431 -16.15 -8.73 -17.52
CA ASP A 431 -15.44 -7.97 -16.50
C ASP A 431 -15.88 -6.51 -16.58
N ASP A 432 -16.14 -5.90 -15.43
CA ASP A 432 -16.28 -4.46 -15.34
C ASP A 432 -14.92 -3.77 -15.43
N ALA A 433 -14.90 -2.60 -16.07
CA ALA A 433 -13.72 -1.74 -16.04
C ALA A 433 -13.58 -1.07 -14.67
N GLY A 434 -12.38 -1.06 -14.11
CA GLY A 434 -12.05 -0.37 -12.87
C GLY A 434 -12.16 -1.22 -11.61
N ALA A 435 -12.17 -0.54 -10.45
CA ALA A 435 -11.95 -1.15 -9.13
C ALA A 435 -13.12 -1.97 -8.57
N PHE A 436 -14.31 -1.85 -9.14
CA PHE A 436 -15.55 -2.45 -8.66
C PHE A 436 -16.26 -3.23 -9.76
N GLU A 437 -16.88 -4.35 -9.40
CA GLU A 437 -17.90 -5.02 -10.18
C GLU A 437 -19.27 -4.46 -9.76
N ALA A 438 -20.10 -4.14 -10.73
CA ALA A 438 -21.49 -3.83 -10.53
C ALA A 438 -22.21 -5.11 -10.10
N THR A 439 -23.04 -4.99 -9.08
CA THR A 439 -23.90 -6.10 -8.63
C THR A 439 -25.35 -5.71 -8.84
N SER A 440 -26.18 -6.69 -9.21
CA SER A 440 -27.63 -6.50 -9.36
C SER A 440 -28.37 -6.33 -8.02
N SER A 441 -27.65 -6.03 -6.93
CA SER A 441 -28.21 -6.03 -5.57
C SER A 441 -28.99 -4.75 -5.25
N ASP A 442 -30.12 -4.96 -4.56
CA ASP A 442 -31.25 -4.05 -4.34
C ASP A 442 -30.86 -2.59 -3.99
N ILE A 443 -31.24 -1.66 -4.87
CA ILE A 443 -31.29 -0.19 -4.64
C ILE A 443 -31.92 0.14 -3.28
N ILE A 444 -32.77 -0.74 -2.76
CA ILE A 444 -33.54 -0.58 -1.51
C ILE A 444 -32.64 -0.63 -0.26
N PHE A 445 -31.48 -1.29 -0.28
CA PHE A 445 -30.63 -1.48 0.93
C PHE A 445 -29.25 -0.82 0.84
N LYS A 446 -28.92 -0.16 -0.27
CA LYS A 446 -27.58 0.42 -0.52
C LYS A 446 -27.20 1.56 0.45
N ASP A 447 -28.19 2.24 1.03
CA ASP A 447 -28.02 3.38 1.95
C ASP A 447 -28.01 3.00 3.46
N GLY A 448 -27.89 1.71 3.80
CA GLY A 448 -27.58 1.31 5.18
C GLY A 448 -28.73 1.40 6.19
N PHE A 449 -29.96 1.03 5.82
CA PHE A 449 -30.96 0.62 6.80
C PHE A 449 -30.63 -0.80 7.32
N GLU A 450 -29.64 -0.91 8.21
CA GLU A 450 -29.42 -2.06 9.09
C GLU A 450 -29.42 -1.65 10.57
#